data_AF-A0A1Y0IFL9-F1
#
_entry.id   AF-A0A1Y0IFL9-F1
#
_cell.length_a   1.000
_cell.length_b   1.000
_cell.length_c   1.000
_cell.angle_alpha   90.00
_cell.angle_beta   90.00
_cell.angle_gamma   90.00
#
_symmetry.space_group_name_H-M   'P 1'
#
loop_
_entity.id
_entity.type
_entity.pdbx_description
1 polymer ?
#
loop_
_entity_poly.entity_id
_entity_poly.type
_entity_poly.pdbx_seq_one_letter_code
_entity_poly.pdbx_strand_id
1 'polypeptide(L)'
;MTHKQPLIPVHFKKRSFLVALALSLPLQGLSLQANASAVVGPDNMNFYSPPAMSSGDHGDLIWYREANITLNAQSPAVKAWDVLYHSTDAIGQPNVVSGTIIVPDTSWTGSGSRPMITYGVATHGLAQGCAPSLQLAAGTEYEEANLNAALQRGYAVLVSDNPGYTNDSGVTPYMVGKAQAHAALDIVTAAGEIPGAIDPNAKLGIWGYSQGGQTAAWAGELQPSYAPQLNLVGVASGGTPADLLDTAFYLNGSTGSSFFLGAIIGLSTQYPAEIPIEDEINAAGSAALATAKNQCIFESLFEFMNDDIDQYTLGNRGLDELLTELPEAAAVVEEQSMAQEKMKAPLYLYHGQADEFIPLDQNYDLKRQYCRLGSNVTFDLYPSEHVVTQFQAAPFVLDWLDNRMKGYPTLGSCITFKPRPQSTANPGGGNFIVSLDEWPLTASMHLKSLDQTVNLPKKSTFSADTDMTAQTLDGTMTVPDFSTKLNIVLPLDVKLSVKPAQATNGTVQLDNNGILSISGNAYADITVKSAGISFFQIPFGCQTESAVAFPLEFTGPVSSLGDGQLTFTGTTSFPAMKNCGLFNGLFTTLMSGPGQQYSFNVAPPEPKRN
;
A
#
# COMPACT_ATOMS: atom_id res chain seq x y z
N MET A 1 -13.63 69.38 58.93
CA MET A 1 -12.84 70.63 59.00
C MET A 1 -12.24 70.87 57.62
N THR A 2 -12.90 71.60 56.71
CA THR A 2 -12.71 73.07 56.45
C THR A 2 -11.22 73.41 56.25
N HIS A 3 -10.70 73.89 55.12
CA HIS A 3 -11.16 74.94 54.18
C HIS A 3 -10.40 74.87 52.82
N LYS A 4 -11.08 74.95 51.66
CA LYS A 4 -11.25 76.08 50.68
C LYS A 4 -10.09 76.35 49.67
N GLN A 5 -10.27 75.89 48.41
CA GLN A 5 -10.41 76.61 47.08
C GLN A 5 -9.62 77.91 46.76
N PRO A 6 -9.50 78.40 45.48
CA PRO A 6 -9.76 77.83 44.13
C PRO A 6 -8.76 78.26 42.98
N LEU A 7 -9.12 77.85 41.74
CA LEU A 7 -8.65 78.11 40.35
C LEU A 7 -8.22 79.53 39.92
N ILE A 8 -7.40 79.62 38.84
CA ILE A 8 -7.60 80.41 37.58
C ILE A 8 -6.40 80.22 36.59
N PRO A 9 -6.59 80.37 35.25
CA PRO A 9 -5.81 79.72 34.19
C PRO A 9 -4.83 80.66 33.46
N VAL A 10 -3.90 80.10 32.68
CA VAL A 10 -3.04 80.89 31.77
C VAL A 10 -3.00 80.28 30.36
N HIS A 11 -3.48 81.07 29.40
CA HIS A 11 -3.31 80.91 27.96
C HIS A 11 -1.83 80.85 27.54
N PHE A 12 -1.47 79.94 26.65
CA PHE A 12 -0.34 80.19 25.75
C PHE A 12 -0.63 79.84 24.29
N LYS A 13 -0.24 80.82 23.47
CA LYS A 13 -0.41 81.02 22.04
C LYS A 13 0.12 79.86 21.19
N LYS A 14 -0.63 79.51 20.15
CA LYS A 14 -0.13 78.81 18.96
C LYS A 14 1.05 79.56 18.36
N ARG A 15 2.22 78.92 18.29
CA ARG A 15 3.29 79.26 17.34
C ARG A 15 3.68 77.98 16.62
N SER A 16 3.39 77.97 15.33
CA SER A 16 3.81 76.95 14.38
C SER A 16 5.33 76.92 14.30
N PHE A 17 5.93 75.79 14.66
CA PHE A 17 7.28 75.42 14.24
C PHE A 17 7.15 74.23 13.30
N LEU A 18 7.45 74.47 12.03
CA LEU A 18 7.77 73.42 11.06
C LEU A 18 9.10 72.80 11.50
N VAL A 19 9.05 71.58 12.02
CA VAL A 19 10.22 70.71 12.16
C VAL A 19 10.03 69.58 11.16
N ALA A 20 10.88 69.57 10.14
CA ALA A 20 11.09 68.42 9.26
C ALA A 20 12.34 67.67 9.73
N LEU A 21 12.40 66.37 9.39
CA LEU A 21 13.44 65.35 9.64
C LEU A 21 13.44 64.71 11.03
N ALA A 22 13.49 63.38 11.21
CA ALA A 22 13.49 62.26 10.27
C ALA A 22 12.97 61.03 11.05
N LEU A 23 11.88 60.40 10.59
CA LEU A 23 11.49 59.09 11.10
C LEU A 23 12.34 58.04 10.38
N SER A 24 13.31 57.45 11.09
CA SER A 24 13.91 56.17 10.71
C SER A 24 12.86 55.08 10.89
N LEU A 25 12.08 54.79 9.84
CA LEU A 25 11.38 53.51 9.77
C LEU A 25 12.43 52.41 9.60
N PRO A 26 12.41 51.33 10.39
CA PRO A 26 13.14 50.14 10.01
C PRO A 26 12.50 49.61 8.74
N LEU A 27 13.20 49.78 7.60
CA LEU A 27 12.98 48.91 6.44
C LEU A 27 13.36 47.51 6.91
N GLN A 28 12.36 46.75 7.37
CA GLN A 28 12.46 45.30 7.32
C GLN A 28 12.61 44.97 5.84
N GLY A 29 13.80 44.51 5.47
CA GLY A 29 14.06 44.06 4.12
C GLY A 29 13.05 42.97 3.79
N LEU A 30 12.13 43.26 2.88
CA LEU A 30 11.51 42.24 2.06
C LEU A 30 12.65 41.60 1.29
N SER A 31 13.18 40.49 1.81
CA SER A 31 13.96 39.57 0.99
C SER A 31 13.01 39.08 -0.09
N LEU A 32 13.16 39.61 -1.30
CA LEU A 32 12.76 38.90 -2.49
C LEU A 32 13.55 37.59 -2.48
N GLN A 33 12.93 36.51 -1.98
CA GLN A 33 13.40 35.16 -2.29
C GLN A 33 13.32 35.06 -3.81
N ALA A 34 14.49 35.15 -4.45
CA ALA A 34 14.60 34.79 -5.84
C ALA A 34 14.39 33.29 -5.87
N ASN A 35 13.20 32.83 -6.28
CA ASN A 35 12.98 31.42 -6.59
C ASN A 35 14.08 31.04 -7.58
N ALA A 36 15.03 30.21 -7.14
CA ALA A 36 16.02 29.65 -8.03
C ALA A 36 15.23 28.96 -9.16
N SER A 37 15.56 29.26 -10.41
CA SER A 37 14.87 28.61 -11.53
C SER A 37 15.12 27.11 -11.46
N ALA A 38 14.08 26.31 -11.71
CA ALA A 38 14.20 24.86 -11.75
C ALA A 38 15.42 24.44 -12.61
N VAL A 39 16.32 23.66 -12.02
CA VAL A 39 17.58 23.27 -12.65
C VAL A 39 17.44 21.86 -13.23
N VAL A 40 17.71 21.72 -14.53
CA VAL A 40 17.75 20.40 -15.16
C VAL A 40 19.04 19.69 -14.74
N GLY A 41 18.89 18.52 -14.11
CA GLY A 41 20.02 17.69 -13.65
C GLY A 41 20.62 16.81 -14.76
N PRO A 42 21.70 16.07 -14.45
CA PRO A 42 22.29 15.09 -15.36
C PRO A 42 21.31 14.00 -15.82
N ASP A 43 21.47 13.52 -17.06
CA ASP A 43 20.65 12.44 -17.65
C ASP A 43 21.10 11.01 -17.26
N ASN A 44 22.17 10.90 -16.47
CA ASN A 44 22.75 9.63 -16.01
C ASN A 44 22.74 9.51 -14.48
N MET A 45 23.41 8.49 -13.92
CA MET A 45 23.43 8.26 -12.48
C MET A 45 24.08 9.38 -11.66
N ASN A 46 24.84 10.30 -12.28
CA ASN A 46 25.35 11.49 -11.59
C ASN A 46 24.21 12.42 -11.13
N PHE A 47 22.98 12.21 -11.60
CA PHE A 47 21.81 12.86 -11.04
C PHE A 47 21.76 12.67 -9.53
N TYR A 48 21.94 11.45 -9.04
CA TYR A 48 21.86 11.11 -7.61
C TYR A 48 23.09 11.52 -6.78
N SER A 49 24.07 12.18 -7.40
CA SER A 49 25.28 12.69 -6.75
C SER A 49 25.38 14.22 -6.94
N PRO A 50 24.48 15.00 -6.32
CA PRO A 50 24.52 16.44 -6.45
C PRO A 50 25.79 17.03 -5.84
N PRO A 51 26.33 18.16 -6.35
CA PRO A 51 27.41 18.88 -5.72
C PRO A 51 27.03 19.27 -4.28
N ALA A 52 28.05 19.52 -3.44
CA ALA A 52 27.86 19.89 -2.03
C ALA A 52 26.75 20.96 -1.86
N MET A 53 25.83 20.69 -0.93
CA MET A 53 24.53 21.36 -0.82
C MET A 53 24.61 22.88 -1.01
N SER A 54 23.83 23.40 -1.95
CA SER A 54 23.43 24.81 -1.93
C SER A 54 22.50 25.06 -0.73
N SER A 55 22.48 26.29 -0.22
CA SER A 55 21.44 26.72 0.71
C SER A 55 20.06 26.60 0.05
N GLY A 56 19.08 26.05 0.75
CA GLY A 56 17.68 25.96 0.33
C GLY A 56 16.78 25.70 1.53
N ASP A 57 15.51 26.07 1.41
CA ASP A 57 14.47 25.71 2.36
C ASP A 57 14.00 24.27 2.09
N HIS A 58 13.37 23.62 3.07
CA HIS A 58 12.81 22.28 2.86
C HIS A 58 11.73 22.33 1.76
N GLY A 59 11.73 21.36 0.86
CA GLY A 59 10.88 21.31 -0.31
C GLY A 59 11.42 22.04 -1.55
N ASP A 60 12.51 22.82 -1.45
CA ASP A 60 13.13 23.45 -2.62
C ASP A 60 13.66 22.39 -3.60
N LEU A 61 13.39 22.57 -4.89
CA LEU A 61 13.86 21.66 -5.94
C LEU A 61 15.34 21.94 -6.24
N ILE A 62 16.18 20.91 -6.10
CA ILE A 62 17.60 20.97 -6.45
C ILE A 62 17.74 20.70 -7.95
N TRP A 63 17.30 19.53 -8.38
CA TRP A 63 17.36 19.09 -9.77
C TRP A 63 16.08 18.37 -10.16
N TYR A 64 15.72 18.47 -11.44
CA TYR A 64 14.75 17.59 -12.06
C TYR A 64 15.24 17.15 -13.44
N ARG A 65 14.70 16.04 -13.94
CA ARG A 65 14.84 15.62 -15.34
C ARG A 65 13.60 14.86 -15.76
N GLU A 66 13.34 14.77 -17.06
CA GLU A 66 12.32 13.86 -17.56
C GLU A 66 12.73 12.41 -17.25
N ALA A 67 11.80 11.63 -16.71
CA ALA A 67 12.03 10.24 -16.33
C ALA A 67 11.36 9.29 -17.33
N ASN A 68 12.09 8.26 -17.72
CA ASN A 68 11.53 7.13 -18.44
C ASN A 68 11.16 6.06 -17.41
N ILE A 69 9.88 5.96 -17.09
CA ILE A 69 9.35 4.93 -16.19
C ILE A 69 8.68 3.81 -17.00
N THR A 70 8.72 2.60 -16.45
CA THR A 70 8.05 1.43 -17.01
C THR A 70 6.84 1.12 -16.14
N LEU A 71 5.64 1.27 -16.71
CA LEU A 71 4.37 0.90 -16.10
C LEU A 71 3.71 -0.22 -16.92
N ASN A 72 2.76 -0.94 -16.31
CA ASN A 72 1.97 -1.98 -16.95
C ASN A 72 1.16 -1.44 -18.15
N ALA A 73 0.76 -2.35 -19.04
CA ALA A 73 0.05 -2.01 -20.29
C ALA A 73 -1.33 -1.35 -20.08
N GLN A 74 -1.90 -1.46 -18.89
CA GLN A 74 -3.19 -0.89 -18.51
C GLN A 74 -3.05 0.55 -17.99
N SER A 75 -1.82 1.01 -17.77
CA SER A 75 -1.55 2.37 -17.29
C SER A 75 -1.90 3.43 -18.32
N PRO A 76 -2.44 4.60 -17.89
CA PRO A 76 -2.61 5.72 -18.80
C PRO A 76 -1.25 6.21 -19.31
N ALA A 77 -1.23 6.91 -20.44
CA ALA A 77 -0.05 7.66 -20.84
C ALA A 77 0.26 8.74 -19.79
N VAL A 78 1.54 8.88 -19.44
CA VAL A 78 2.02 9.77 -18.39
C VAL A 78 3.27 10.54 -18.83
N LYS A 79 3.48 11.69 -18.20
CA LYS A 79 4.78 12.33 -18.06
C LYS A 79 5.33 12.08 -16.68
N ALA A 80 6.63 11.82 -16.59
CA ALA A 80 7.31 11.62 -15.33
C ALA A 80 8.56 12.47 -15.23
N TRP A 81 8.93 12.82 -14.00
CA TRP A 81 10.19 13.50 -13.69
C TRP A 81 10.85 12.85 -12.49
N ASP A 82 12.15 12.57 -12.61
CA ASP A 82 12.98 12.33 -11.43
C ASP A 82 13.30 13.68 -10.81
N VAL A 83 13.27 13.73 -9.49
CA VAL A 83 13.56 14.94 -8.72
C VAL A 83 14.61 14.66 -7.65
N LEU A 84 15.38 15.69 -7.33
CA LEU A 84 16.14 15.82 -6.09
C LEU A 84 15.71 17.10 -5.42
N TYR A 85 15.43 17.03 -4.13
CA TYR A 85 14.89 18.16 -3.39
C TYR A 85 15.44 18.19 -1.97
N HIS A 86 15.44 19.39 -1.38
CA HIS A 86 15.81 19.61 0.01
C HIS A 86 14.73 19.06 0.93
N SER A 87 15.14 18.41 2.02
CA SER A 87 14.24 17.96 3.08
C SER A 87 14.90 18.10 4.45
N THR A 88 14.23 17.65 5.51
CA THR A 88 14.72 17.71 6.88
C THR A 88 14.66 16.31 7.49
N ASP A 89 15.75 15.86 8.09
CA ASP A 89 15.77 14.58 8.79
C ASP A 89 15.01 14.63 10.13
N ALA A 90 15.00 13.53 10.89
CA ALA A 90 14.21 13.46 12.12
C ALA A 90 14.77 14.33 13.26
N ILE A 91 16.08 14.59 13.27
CA ILE A 91 16.78 15.40 14.28
C ILE A 91 16.91 16.88 13.87
N GLY A 92 16.31 17.27 12.74
CA GLY A 92 16.22 18.66 12.28
C GLY A 92 17.40 19.13 11.42
N GLN A 93 18.25 18.21 10.94
CA GLN A 93 19.31 18.53 10.00
C GLN A 93 18.79 18.51 8.56
N PRO A 94 19.29 19.39 7.68
CA PRO A 94 18.93 19.36 6.27
C PRO A 94 19.50 18.10 5.60
N ASN A 95 18.70 17.47 4.75
CA ASN A 95 19.13 16.37 3.89
C ASN A 95 18.61 16.58 2.45
N VAL A 96 19.01 15.69 1.56
CA VAL A 96 18.54 15.65 0.17
C VAL A 96 17.79 14.35 -0.03
N VAL A 97 16.70 14.39 -0.77
CA VAL A 97 15.89 13.21 -1.08
C VAL A 97 15.55 13.20 -2.56
N SER A 98 15.51 12.02 -3.15
CA SER A 98 15.07 11.79 -4.51
C SER A 98 13.63 11.28 -4.57
N GLY A 99 13.06 11.29 -5.77
CA GLY A 99 11.77 10.68 -6.03
C GLY A 99 11.32 10.87 -7.46
N THR A 100 10.10 10.44 -7.73
CA THR A 100 9.49 10.52 -9.06
C THR A 100 8.12 11.20 -8.99
N ILE A 101 7.91 12.19 -9.86
CA ILE A 101 6.63 12.89 -10.06
C ILE A 101 5.98 12.31 -11.30
N ILE A 102 4.77 11.77 -11.21
CA ILE A 102 4.07 11.11 -12.32
C ILE A 102 2.73 11.79 -12.57
N VAL A 103 2.51 12.27 -13.79
CA VAL A 103 1.32 13.05 -14.16
C VAL A 103 0.66 12.44 -15.40
N PRO A 104 -0.64 12.12 -15.37
CA PRO A 104 -1.36 11.67 -16.56
C PRO A 104 -1.35 12.70 -17.68
N ASP A 105 -1.06 12.26 -18.91
CA ASP A 105 -1.11 13.08 -20.13
C ASP A 105 -2.54 13.53 -20.46
N THR A 106 -3.52 12.73 -20.06
CA THR A 106 -4.94 13.02 -20.27
C THR A 106 -5.33 14.27 -19.51
N SER A 107 -5.90 15.28 -20.18
CA SER A 107 -6.30 16.52 -19.53
C SER A 107 -7.28 16.26 -18.38
N TRP A 108 -7.06 16.93 -17.24
CA TRP A 108 -7.97 16.86 -16.10
C TRP A 108 -9.34 17.46 -16.45
N THR A 109 -10.41 16.71 -16.18
CA THR A 109 -11.79 17.12 -16.51
C THR A 109 -12.64 17.44 -15.28
N GLY A 110 -12.10 17.22 -14.08
CA GLY A 110 -12.78 17.59 -12.83
C GLY A 110 -12.72 19.10 -12.55
N SER A 111 -13.36 19.53 -11.47
CA SER A 111 -13.38 20.93 -11.05
C SER A 111 -12.03 21.37 -10.48
N GLY A 112 -11.56 22.56 -10.86
CA GLY A 112 -10.31 23.13 -10.36
C GLY A 112 -9.07 22.42 -10.91
N SER A 113 -7.95 22.57 -10.22
CA SER A 113 -6.68 21.96 -10.60
C SER A 113 -6.67 20.44 -10.37
N ARG A 114 -5.87 19.70 -11.14
CA ARG A 114 -5.72 18.25 -10.99
C ARG A 114 -5.27 17.94 -9.55
N PRO A 115 -6.02 17.13 -8.79
CA PRO A 115 -5.60 16.73 -7.45
C PRO A 115 -4.36 15.83 -7.49
N MET A 116 -3.68 15.79 -6.34
CA MET A 116 -2.41 15.08 -6.19
C MET A 116 -2.53 14.05 -5.08
N ILE A 117 -1.80 12.94 -5.22
CA ILE A 117 -1.53 11.99 -4.15
C ILE A 117 -0.02 11.99 -3.93
N THR A 118 0.42 12.33 -2.72
CA THR A 118 1.76 11.91 -2.27
C THR A 118 1.64 10.50 -1.73
N TYR A 119 2.39 9.58 -2.34
CA TYR A 119 2.33 8.15 -2.06
C TYR A 119 3.52 7.77 -1.18
N GLY A 120 3.24 7.38 0.06
CA GLY A 120 4.22 6.79 0.96
C GLY A 120 4.40 5.32 0.58
N VAL A 121 5.58 4.98 0.05
CA VAL A 121 5.92 3.61 -0.31
C VAL A 121 6.06 2.72 0.92
N ALA A 122 5.68 1.46 0.78
CA ALA A 122 5.96 0.37 1.70
C ALA A 122 7.45 0.00 1.67
N THR A 123 7.83 -1.06 2.37
CA THR A 123 9.23 -1.48 2.48
C THR A 123 9.79 -1.94 1.14
N HIS A 124 10.90 -1.33 0.72
CA HIS A 124 11.61 -1.67 -0.52
C HIS A 124 12.93 -2.43 -0.28
N GLY A 125 13.43 -2.42 0.95
CA GLY A 125 14.76 -2.89 1.34
C GLY A 125 15.73 -1.73 1.55
N LEU A 126 17.01 -2.03 1.76
CA LEU A 126 17.97 -1.04 2.26
C LEU A 126 19.05 -0.63 1.25
N ALA A 127 19.18 -1.37 0.15
CA ALA A 127 20.16 -1.04 -0.88
C ALA A 127 19.71 0.14 -1.74
N GLN A 128 20.67 0.87 -2.30
CA GLN A 128 20.39 1.97 -3.22
C GLN A 128 19.49 1.56 -4.38
N GLY A 129 19.75 0.39 -4.99
CA GLY A 129 18.96 -0.13 -6.11
C GLY A 129 17.49 -0.40 -5.78
N CYS A 130 17.13 -0.41 -4.49
CA CYS A 130 15.76 -0.58 -4.06
C CYS A 130 14.94 0.72 -4.07
N ALA A 131 15.56 1.88 -4.33
CA ALA A 131 14.86 3.16 -4.40
C ALA A 131 13.68 3.10 -5.39
N PRO A 132 12.47 3.53 -5.01
CA PRO A 132 11.29 3.54 -5.88
C PRO A 132 11.54 4.17 -7.26
N SER A 133 12.25 5.30 -7.34
CA SER A 133 12.60 5.96 -8.61
C SER A 133 13.42 5.08 -9.54
N LEU A 134 14.37 4.29 -9.00
CA LEU A 134 15.18 3.35 -9.74
C LEU A 134 14.35 2.11 -10.16
N GLN A 135 13.49 1.62 -9.28
CA GLN A 135 12.60 0.49 -9.59
C GLN A 135 11.55 0.86 -10.65
N LEU A 136 10.98 2.06 -10.60
CA LEU A 136 10.08 2.60 -11.61
C LEU A 136 10.77 2.72 -12.99
N ALA A 137 12.02 3.17 -13.02
CA ALA A 137 12.80 3.22 -14.26
C ALA A 137 13.08 1.81 -14.81
N ALA A 138 13.38 0.85 -13.93
CA ALA A 138 13.65 -0.54 -14.28
C ALA A 138 12.40 -1.38 -14.60
N GLY A 139 11.21 -0.93 -14.22
CA GLY A 139 9.96 -1.69 -14.34
C GLY A 139 9.83 -2.82 -13.32
N THR A 140 10.45 -2.65 -12.15
CA THR A 140 10.45 -3.64 -11.05
C THR A 140 9.74 -3.12 -9.80
N GLU A 141 9.11 -1.94 -9.87
CA GLU A 141 8.33 -1.36 -8.77
C GLU A 141 7.11 -2.25 -8.46
N TYR A 142 7.11 -2.94 -7.33
CA TYR A 142 6.08 -3.92 -7.00
C TYR A 142 4.75 -3.26 -6.56
N GLU A 143 4.78 -2.00 -6.13
CA GLU A 143 3.59 -1.22 -5.79
C GLU A 143 2.94 -0.52 -6.99
N GLU A 144 3.45 -0.75 -8.19
CA GLU A 144 3.01 -0.07 -9.42
C GLU A 144 1.49 -0.16 -9.65
N ALA A 145 0.84 -1.24 -9.22
CA ALA A 145 -0.62 -1.38 -9.30
C ALA A 145 -1.38 -0.29 -8.52
N ASN A 146 -0.90 0.10 -7.34
CA ASN A 146 -1.51 1.16 -6.53
C ASN A 146 -1.26 2.54 -7.14
N LEU A 147 -0.05 2.79 -7.64
CA LEU A 147 0.30 4.01 -8.38
C LEU A 147 -0.59 4.15 -9.62
N ASN A 148 -0.72 3.07 -10.40
CA ASN A 148 -1.59 3.01 -11.58
C ASN A 148 -3.05 3.25 -11.23
N ALA A 149 -3.56 2.65 -10.15
CA ALA A 149 -4.94 2.87 -9.71
C ALA A 149 -5.22 4.37 -9.44
N ALA A 150 -4.28 5.09 -8.83
CA ALA A 150 -4.37 6.54 -8.64
C ALA A 150 -4.28 7.32 -9.96
N LEU A 151 -3.36 6.95 -10.85
CA LEU A 151 -3.19 7.58 -12.17
C LEU A 151 -4.44 7.40 -13.05
N GLN A 152 -5.12 6.25 -12.97
CA GLN A 152 -6.38 5.98 -13.67
C GLN A 152 -7.54 6.86 -13.18
N ARG A 153 -7.50 7.35 -11.93
CA ARG A 153 -8.43 8.39 -11.43
C ARG A 153 -8.09 9.78 -11.98
N GLY A 154 -6.97 9.92 -12.68
CA GLY A 154 -6.47 11.17 -13.23
C GLY A 154 -5.72 12.01 -12.20
N TYR A 155 -5.25 11.44 -11.09
CA TYR A 155 -4.42 12.17 -10.12
C TYR A 155 -2.97 12.27 -10.59
N ALA A 156 -2.28 13.33 -10.19
CA ALA A 156 -0.82 13.31 -10.18
C ALA A 156 -0.37 12.48 -8.97
N VAL A 157 0.67 11.66 -9.14
CA VAL A 157 1.21 10.78 -8.09
C VAL A 157 2.66 11.17 -7.84
N LEU A 158 2.98 11.45 -6.58
CA LEU A 158 4.27 11.97 -6.14
C LEU A 158 4.89 10.90 -5.24
N VAL A 159 5.97 10.26 -5.68
CA VAL A 159 6.58 9.11 -5.00
C VAL A 159 7.95 9.55 -4.51
N SER A 160 8.10 9.75 -3.21
CA SER A 160 9.43 9.96 -2.64
C SER A 160 10.14 8.61 -2.51
N ASP A 161 11.45 8.62 -2.72
CA ASP A 161 12.25 7.43 -2.45
C ASP A 161 12.36 7.10 -0.95
N ASN A 162 11.94 8.00 -0.05
CA ASN A 162 12.41 8.14 1.33
C ASN A 162 13.88 8.61 1.42
N PRO A 163 14.28 9.17 2.58
CA PRO A 163 15.66 9.61 2.77
C PRO A 163 16.69 8.49 2.57
N GLY A 164 17.88 8.90 2.13
CA GLY A 164 19.09 8.10 2.17
C GLY A 164 19.23 6.92 1.21
N TYR A 165 18.29 6.71 0.29
CA TYR A 165 18.43 5.65 -0.72
C TYR A 165 19.51 5.95 -1.78
N THR A 166 19.50 7.14 -2.38
CA THR A 166 20.25 7.37 -3.62
C THR A 166 21.50 8.23 -3.48
N ASN A 167 21.59 9.08 -2.45
CA ASN A 167 22.69 10.02 -2.25
C ASN A 167 23.62 9.60 -1.09
N ASP A 168 24.74 10.32 -0.93
CA ASP A 168 25.94 9.95 -0.16
C ASP A 168 25.74 9.67 1.36
N SER A 169 24.52 9.59 1.89
CA SER A 169 24.27 9.17 3.28
C SER A 169 24.37 7.66 3.50
N GLY A 170 24.37 6.84 2.45
CA GLY A 170 24.52 5.39 2.57
C GLY A 170 23.18 4.64 2.63
N VAL A 171 22.79 4.20 3.83
CA VAL A 171 21.61 3.32 4.07
C VAL A 171 20.38 4.18 4.37
N THR A 172 19.19 3.77 3.91
CA THR A 172 17.96 4.50 4.26
C THR A 172 17.65 4.41 5.77
N PRO A 173 17.26 5.51 6.45
CA PRO A 173 16.79 5.48 7.83
C PRO A 173 15.37 4.90 7.90
N TYR A 174 15.25 3.60 7.60
CA TYR A 174 14.00 2.85 7.58
C TYR A 174 13.27 2.92 8.92
N MET A 175 11.93 3.08 8.86
CA MET A 175 11.03 3.25 10.01
C MET A 175 11.26 4.50 10.88
N VAL A 176 12.02 5.49 10.40
CA VAL A 176 12.12 6.81 11.03
C VAL A 176 10.95 7.68 10.57
N GLY A 177 9.85 7.65 11.33
CA GLY A 177 8.55 8.22 10.95
C GLY A 177 8.61 9.67 10.48
N LYS A 178 9.26 10.53 11.28
CA LYS A 178 9.37 11.97 11.02
C LYS A 178 10.16 12.30 9.74
N ALA A 179 11.28 11.62 9.49
CA ALA A 179 12.09 11.85 8.30
C ALA A 179 11.35 11.41 7.01
N GLN A 180 10.64 10.28 7.06
CA GLN A 180 9.81 9.80 5.94
C GLN A 180 8.66 10.78 5.64
N ALA A 181 8.02 11.29 6.70
CA ALA A 181 6.93 12.26 6.57
C ALA A 181 7.38 13.60 5.99
N HIS A 182 8.53 14.13 6.41
CA HIS A 182 9.10 15.34 5.83
C HIS A 182 9.36 15.15 4.33
N ALA A 183 10.03 14.07 3.94
CA ALA A 183 10.28 13.75 2.54
C ALA A 183 8.99 13.67 1.71
N ALA A 184 7.98 12.95 2.21
CA ALA A 184 6.68 12.80 1.54
C ALA A 184 5.89 14.12 1.40
N LEU A 185 6.11 15.11 2.27
CA LEU A 185 5.51 16.44 2.17
C LEU A 185 6.35 17.36 1.27
N ASP A 186 7.67 17.31 1.40
CA ASP A 186 8.60 18.18 0.67
C ASP A 186 8.62 17.90 -0.83
N ILE A 187 8.43 16.63 -1.25
CA ILE A 187 8.28 16.29 -2.68
C ILE A 187 7.09 17.01 -3.33
N VAL A 188 6.03 17.34 -2.56
CA VAL A 188 4.86 18.09 -3.06
C VAL A 188 5.25 19.54 -3.36
N THR A 189 6.04 20.15 -2.48
CA THR A 189 6.59 21.49 -2.70
C THR A 189 7.50 21.50 -3.92
N ALA A 190 8.44 20.55 -4.01
CA ALA A 190 9.39 20.44 -5.11
C ALA A 190 8.71 20.23 -6.48
N ALA A 191 7.65 19.41 -6.52
CA ALA A 191 6.86 19.21 -7.73
C ALA A 191 6.24 20.52 -8.26
N GLY A 192 5.91 21.46 -7.37
CA GLY A 192 5.35 22.77 -7.72
C GLY A 192 6.33 23.68 -8.44
N GLU A 193 7.63 23.40 -8.35
CA GLU A 193 8.69 24.16 -9.01
C GLU A 193 8.99 23.66 -10.42
N ILE A 194 8.53 22.46 -10.78
CA ILE A 194 8.69 21.91 -12.13
C ILE A 194 7.70 22.58 -13.09
N PRO A 195 8.17 23.27 -14.15
CA PRO A 195 7.28 24.00 -15.05
C PRO A 195 6.21 23.11 -15.69
N GLY A 196 4.95 23.35 -15.31
CA GLY A 196 3.78 22.69 -15.90
C GLY A 196 3.53 21.25 -15.42
N ALA A 197 4.22 20.77 -14.38
CA ALA A 197 3.96 19.45 -13.81
C ALA A 197 2.66 19.42 -13.01
N ILE A 198 2.52 20.30 -12.01
CA ILE A 198 1.37 20.37 -11.11
C ILE A 198 0.98 21.83 -10.79
N ASP A 199 -0.18 22.01 -10.15
CA ASP A 199 -0.51 23.25 -9.43
C ASP A 199 -0.21 23.05 -7.93
N PRO A 200 0.70 23.84 -7.32
CA PRO A 200 1.05 23.69 -5.90
C PRO A 200 -0.13 23.94 -4.94
N ASN A 201 -1.21 24.59 -5.39
CA ASN A 201 -2.42 24.82 -4.58
C ASN A 201 -3.50 23.74 -4.76
N ALA A 202 -3.24 22.74 -5.62
CA ALA A 202 -4.18 21.66 -5.84
C ALA A 202 -4.44 20.87 -4.56
N LYS A 203 -5.61 20.23 -4.48
CA LYS A 203 -5.96 19.38 -3.33
C LYS A 203 -5.00 18.20 -3.26
N LEU A 204 -4.50 17.94 -2.05
CA LEU A 204 -3.56 16.88 -1.76
C LEU A 204 -4.23 15.79 -0.93
N GLY A 205 -4.02 14.54 -1.35
CA GLY A 205 -4.25 13.35 -0.55
C GLY A 205 -2.90 12.72 -0.20
N ILE A 206 -2.83 12.07 0.95
CA ILE A 206 -1.69 11.23 1.33
C ILE A 206 -2.19 9.79 1.35
N TRP A 207 -1.45 8.87 0.75
CA TRP A 207 -1.77 7.45 0.78
C TRP A 207 -0.51 6.62 0.99
N GLY A 208 -0.55 5.65 1.90
CA GLY A 208 0.47 4.60 1.98
C GLY A 208 0.01 3.40 2.80
N TYR A 209 0.77 2.31 2.69
CA TYR A 209 0.52 1.04 3.35
C TYR A 209 1.79 0.48 4.01
N SER A 210 1.68 -0.28 5.10
CA SER A 210 2.84 -0.81 5.84
C SER A 210 3.76 0.32 6.35
N GLN A 211 5.07 0.31 6.04
CA GLN A 211 5.96 1.48 6.23
C GLN A 211 5.33 2.76 5.66
N GLY A 212 4.76 2.70 4.46
CA GLY A 212 4.05 3.81 3.82
C GLY A 212 2.82 4.26 4.59
N GLY A 213 2.18 3.34 5.32
CA GLY A 213 1.09 3.64 6.24
C GLY A 213 1.58 4.49 7.41
N GLN A 214 2.76 4.18 7.93
CA GLN A 214 3.44 5.01 8.93
C GLN A 214 3.80 6.39 8.37
N THR A 215 4.39 6.44 7.17
CA THR A 215 4.68 7.70 6.46
C THR A 215 3.42 8.54 6.29
N ALA A 216 2.31 7.94 5.87
CA ALA A 216 1.05 8.64 5.64
C ALA A 216 0.47 9.25 6.93
N ALA A 217 0.47 8.48 8.03
CA ALA A 217 -0.01 8.95 9.31
C ALA A 217 0.88 10.08 9.88
N TRP A 218 2.20 9.91 9.87
CA TRP A 218 3.13 10.96 10.33
C TRP A 218 3.04 12.22 9.48
N ALA A 219 3.00 12.10 8.15
CA ALA A 219 2.87 13.25 7.25
C ALA A 219 1.56 14.00 7.49
N GLY A 220 0.45 13.28 7.68
CA GLY A 220 -0.83 13.88 8.02
C GLY A 220 -0.82 14.62 9.36
N GLU A 221 -0.19 14.04 10.38
CA GLU A 221 -0.09 14.62 11.72
C GLU A 221 0.80 15.87 11.74
N LEU A 222 1.93 15.84 11.03
CA LEU A 222 2.93 16.91 10.99
C LEU A 222 2.60 18.03 9.99
N GLN A 223 1.79 17.77 8.97
CA GLN A 223 1.49 18.75 7.92
C GLN A 223 1.10 20.14 8.46
N PRO A 224 0.27 20.29 9.52
CA PRO A 224 -0.12 21.61 10.00
C PRO A 224 1.02 22.45 10.59
N SER A 225 2.11 21.84 11.05
CA SER A 225 3.28 22.53 11.60
C SER A 225 4.47 22.57 10.64
N TYR A 226 4.63 21.54 9.80
CA TYR A 226 5.77 21.39 8.89
C TYR A 226 5.51 21.98 7.50
N ALA A 227 4.35 21.68 6.90
CA ALA A 227 4.00 22.12 5.55
C ALA A 227 2.58 22.74 5.48
N PRO A 228 2.27 23.78 6.29
CA PRO A 228 0.92 24.34 6.43
C PRO A 228 0.33 24.93 5.14
N GLN A 229 1.16 25.22 4.15
CA GLN A 229 0.77 25.70 2.82
C GLN A 229 0.08 24.65 1.97
N LEU A 230 0.30 23.35 2.23
CA LEU A 230 -0.27 22.27 1.42
C LEU A 230 -1.77 22.10 1.71
N ASN A 231 -2.56 21.98 0.64
CA ASN A 231 -4.02 21.83 0.73
C ASN A 231 -4.41 20.36 0.98
N LEU A 232 -4.03 19.83 2.14
CA LEU A 232 -4.31 18.46 2.55
C LEU A 232 -5.80 18.24 2.85
N VAL A 233 -6.46 17.38 2.09
CA VAL A 233 -7.91 17.11 2.24
C VAL A 233 -8.24 15.71 2.79
N GLY A 234 -7.27 14.81 2.84
CA GLY A 234 -7.45 13.47 3.40
C GLY A 234 -6.17 12.65 3.45
N VAL A 235 -6.11 11.75 4.43
CA VAL A 235 -5.00 10.84 4.66
C VAL A 235 -5.56 9.42 4.64
N ALA A 236 -4.95 8.53 3.86
CA ALA A 236 -5.23 7.09 3.87
C ALA A 236 -3.97 6.35 4.32
N SER A 237 -4.09 5.59 5.40
CA SER A 237 -3.00 4.93 6.08
C SER A 237 -3.44 3.51 6.39
N GLY A 238 -2.71 2.51 5.90
CA GLY A 238 -3.08 1.11 6.10
C GLY A 238 -1.94 0.23 6.59
N GLY A 239 -2.26 -0.89 7.22
CA GLY A 239 -1.23 -1.85 7.68
C GLY A 239 -0.20 -1.20 8.62
N THR A 240 -0.62 -0.19 9.39
CA THR A 240 0.30 0.84 9.88
C THR A 240 1.07 0.41 11.13
N PRO A 241 2.42 0.37 11.13
CA PRO A 241 3.22 0.15 12.32
C PRO A 241 3.13 1.38 13.24
N ALA A 242 2.12 1.37 14.10
CA ALA A 242 1.70 2.50 14.93
C ALA A 242 2.42 2.55 16.28
N ASP A 243 2.79 1.36 16.78
CA ASP A 243 3.64 1.13 17.95
C ASP A 243 4.81 0.27 17.48
N LEU A 244 5.98 0.88 17.31
CA LEU A 244 7.12 0.20 16.73
C LEU A 244 7.72 -0.83 17.70
N LEU A 245 7.56 -0.64 19.02
CA LEU A 245 8.06 -1.57 20.02
C LEU A 245 7.21 -2.85 20.05
N ASP A 246 5.88 -2.70 20.05
CA ASP A 246 4.95 -3.83 19.91
C ASP A 246 5.22 -4.61 18.61
N THR A 247 5.43 -3.88 17.51
CA THR A 247 5.79 -4.46 16.21
C THR A 247 7.11 -5.24 16.28
N ALA A 248 8.15 -4.68 16.92
CA ALA A 248 9.45 -5.34 17.06
C ALA A 248 9.36 -6.67 17.81
N PHE A 249 8.65 -6.68 18.95
CA PHE A 249 8.43 -7.92 19.72
C PHE A 249 7.60 -8.95 18.94
N TYR A 250 6.61 -8.50 18.18
CA TYR A 250 5.78 -9.38 17.36
C TYR A 250 6.57 -10.03 16.21
N LEU A 251 7.51 -9.28 15.62
CA LEU A 251 8.28 -9.72 14.47
C LEU A 251 9.48 -10.62 14.82
N ASN A 252 10.05 -10.52 16.03
CA ASN A 252 11.23 -11.32 16.39
C ASN A 252 10.94 -12.83 16.35
N GLY A 253 11.79 -13.59 15.64
CA GLY A 253 11.59 -15.04 15.43
C GLY A 253 10.39 -15.42 14.55
N SER A 254 9.77 -14.46 13.85
CA SER A 254 8.59 -14.68 13.02
C SER A 254 8.92 -14.68 11.52
N THR A 255 7.92 -14.92 10.67
CA THR A 255 8.08 -14.80 9.22
C THR A 255 8.47 -13.38 8.77
N GLY A 256 8.30 -12.37 9.62
CA GLY A 256 8.67 -10.98 9.36
C GLY A 256 9.94 -10.49 10.07
N SER A 257 10.79 -11.37 10.60
CA SER A 257 12.04 -11.00 11.29
C SER A 257 12.95 -10.05 10.49
N SER A 258 12.93 -10.13 9.15
CA SER A 258 13.68 -9.23 8.27
C SER A 258 13.29 -7.75 8.45
N PHE A 259 12.01 -7.47 8.69
CA PHE A 259 11.51 -6.11 8.91
C PHE A 259 12.01 -5.56 10.25
N PHE A 260 12.11 -6.41 11.27
CA PHE A 260 12.68 -6.02 12.56
C PHE A 260 14.17 -5.72 12.43
N LEU A 261 14.96 -6.61 11.79
CA LEU A 261 16.37 -6.36 11.48
C LEU A 261 16.56 -5.05 10.69
N GLY A 262 15.73 -4.85 9.67
CA GLY A 262 15.73 -3.62 8.87
C GLY A 262 15.48 -2.38 9.71
N ALA A 263 14.51 -2.42 10.65
CA ALA A 263 14.19 -1.30 11.53
C ALA A 263 15.34 -0.95 12.47
N ILE A 264 16.04 -1.94 13.02
CA ILE A 264 17.25 -1.71 13.84
C ILE A 264 18.32 -0.98 12.99
N ILE A 265 18.58 -1.44 11.77
CA ILE A 265 19.55 -0.81 10.86
C ILE A 265 19.12 0.62 10.51
N GLY A 266 17.85 0.82 10.17
CA GLY A 266 17.29 2.12 9.81
C GLY A 266 17.38 3.14 10.95
N LEU A 267 16.92 2.76 12.15
CA LEU A 267 17.00 3.62 13.34
C LEU A 267 18.46 3.92 13.70
N SER A 268 19.36 2.93 13.69
CA SER A 268 20.79 3.15 13.97
C SER A 268 21.47 4.07 12.95
N THR A 269 20.96 4.12 11.72
CA THR A 269 21.49 5.04 10.69
C THR A 269 21.14 6.49 10.99
N GLN A 270 19.95 6.76 11.52
CA GLN A 270 19.53 8.12 11.92
C GLN A 270 20.08 8.53 13.30
N TYR A 271 20.19 7.57 14.23
CA TYR A 271 20.55 7.78 15.64
C TYR A 271 21.77 6.94 16.05
N PRO A 272 22.94 7.12 15.42
CA PRO A 272 24.11 6.27 15.68
C PRO A 272 24.73 6.46 17.06
N ALA A 273 24.44 7.57 17.74
CA ALA A 273 24.92 7.83 19.10
C ALA A 273 24.05 7.13 20.15
N GLU A 274 22.74 7.09 19.91
CA GLU A 274 21.74 6.47 20.78
C GLU A 274 21.64 4.96 20.53
N ILE A 275 21.92 4.50 19.31
CA ILE A 275 21.89 3.09 18.90
C ILE A 275 23.26 2.72 18.29
N PRO A 276 24.29 2.47 19.11
CA PRO A 276 25.63 2.13 18.65
C PRO A 276 25.70 0.66 18.21
N ILE A 277 25.00 0.32 17.12
CA ILE A 277 24.73 -1.07 16.70
C ILE A 277 25.99 -1.96 16.60
N GLU A 278 27.11 -1.42 16.14
CA GLU A 278 28.37 -2.17 15.98
C GLU A 278 28.99 -2.63 17.31
N ASP A 279 28.66 -1.95 18.42
CA ASP A 279 29.12 -2.31 19.77
C ASP A 279 28.24 -3.41 20.41
N GLU A 280 27.06 -3.66 19.85
CA GLU A 280 26.04 -4.52 20.44
C GLU A 280 25.87 -5.87 19.72
N ILE A 281 26.52 -6.05 18.56
CA ILE A 281 26.38 -7.23 17.70
C ILE A 281 27.58 -8.17 17.74
N ASN A 282 27.33 -9.45 17.46
CA ASN A 282 28.37 -10.46 17.28
C ASN A 282 28.77 -10.62 15.80
N ALA A 283 29.68 -11.53 15.48
CA ALA A 283 30.16 -11.74 14.11
C ALA A 283 29.06 -12.18 13.11
N ALA A 284 28.06 -12.94 13.57
CA ALA A 284 26.90 -13.29 12.75
C ALA A 284 26.02 -12.06 12.51
N GLY A 285 25.84 -11.22 13.54
CA GLY A 285 25.18 -9.92 13.39
C GLY A 285 25.87 -9.03 12.38
N SER A 286 27.19 -8.85 12.46
CA SER A 286 27.93 -8.05 11.47
C SER A 286 27.75 -8.57 10.04
N ALA A 287 27.67 -9.89 9.85
CA ALA A 287 27.38 -10.49 8.55
C ALA A 287 25.93 -10.23 8.10
N ALA A 288 24.96 -10.38 9.00
CA ALA A 288 23.55 -10.10 8.72
C ALA A 288 23.33 -8.63 8.33
N LEU A 289 23.94 -7.68 9.06
CA LEU A 289 23.92 -6.25 8.73
C LEU A 289 24.49 -5.99 7.33
N ALA A 290 25.65 -6.59 7.02
CA ALA A 290 26.29 -6.41 5.72
C ALA A 290 25.41 -6.96 4.57
N THR A 291 24.75 -8.09 4.77
CA THR A 291 23.82 -8.68 3.80
C THR A 291 22.57 -7.83 3.65
N ALA A 292 21.88 -7.49 4.73
CA ALA A 292 20.62 -6.74 4.70
C ALA A 292 20.76 -5.36 4.05
N LYS A 293 21.89 -4.66 4.26
CA LYS A 293 22.20 -3.37 3.63
C LYS A 293 22.35 -3.44 2.10
N ASN A 294 22.48 -4.64 1.53
CA ASN A 294 22.66 -4.88 0.10
C ASN A 294 21.48 -5.62 -0.56
N GLN A 295 20.36 -5.80 0.15
CA GLN A 295 19.19 -6.53 -0.35
C GLN A 295 17.96 -5.65 -0.50
N CYS A 296 17.13 -6.00 -1.47
CA CYS A 296 15.76 -5.50 -1.57
C CYS A 296 14.78 -6.39 -0.80
N ILE A 297 13.53 -5.93 -0.68
CA ILE A 297 12.58 -6.48 0.30
C ILE A 297 12.35 -8.00 0.17
N PHE A 298 12.09 -8.53 -1.02
CA PHE A 298 11.80 -9.96 -1.19
C PHE A 298 13.01 -10.85 -0.86
N GLU A 299 14.22 -10.39 -1.21
CA GLU A 299 15.46 -11.08 -0.84
C GLU A 299 15.63 -11.12 0.68
N SER A 300 15.52 -9.96 1.33
CA SER A 300 15.69 -9.85 2.77
C SER A 300 14.60 -10.61 3.54
N LEU A 301 13.35 -10.58 3.06
CA LEU A 301 12.24 -11.31 3.64
C LEU A 301 12.53 -12.80 3.74
N PHE A 302 12.91 -13.45 2.64
CA PHE A 302 13.16 -14.89 2.63
C PHE A 302 14.50 -15.28 3.25
N GLU A 303 15.52 -14.42 3.21
CA GLU A 303 16.83 -14.67 3.81
C GLU A 303 16.76 -14.73 5.34
N PHE A 304 16.07 -13.77 5.97
CA PHE A 304 16.02 -13.62 7.44
C PHE A 304 14.70 -14.08 8.07
N MET A 305 13.84 -14.75 7.30
CA MET A 305 12.56 -15.28 7.78
C MET A 305 12.77 -16.24 8.96
N ASN A 306 12.02 -16.05 10.05
CA ASN A 306 12.07 -16.83 11.29
C ASN A 306 13.37 -16.74 12.08
N ASP A 307 14.29 -15.85 11.72
CA ASP A 307 15.46 -15.61 12.54
C ASP A 307 15.07 -14.99 13.88
N ASP A 308 15.58 -15.54 14.96
CA ASP A 308 15.60 -14.85 16.24
C ASP A 308 16.73 -13.81 16.19
N ILE A 309 16.38 -12.54 16.15
CA ILE A 309 17.33 -11.42 16.01
C ILE A 309 18.27 -11.36 17.21
N ASP A 310 17.88 -11.90 18.36
CA ASP A 310 18.73 -12.00 19.55
C ASP A 310 20.02 -12.78 19.23
N GLN A 311 19.97 -13.75 18.31
CA GLN A 311 21.16 -14.52 17.90
C GLN A 311 22.26 -13.66 17.24
N TYR A 312 21.93 -12.44 16.80
CA TYR A 312 22.85 -11.50 16.18
C TYR A 312 23.53 -10.57 17.18
N THR A 313 23.07 -10.53 18.43
CA THR A 313 23.58 -9.63 19.46
C THR A 313 24.73 -10.26 20.24
N LEU A 314 25.56 -9.45 20.90
CA LEU A 314 26.58 -9.95 21.82
C LEU A 314 25.91 -10.66 22.99
N GLY A 315 26.31 -11.91 23.23
CA GLY A 315 25.77 -12.73 24.32
C GLY A 315 24.35 -13.26 24.10
N ASN A 316 23.80 -13.08 22.89
CA ASN A 316 22.40 -13.36 22.56
C ASN A 316 21.41 -12.63 23.48
N ARG A 317 21.70 -11.36 23.79
CA ARG A 317 20.83 -10.49 24.57
C ARG A 317 19.57 -10.15 23.78
N GLY A 318 18.44 -10.19 24.48
CA GLY A 318 17.14 -9.86 23.93
C GLY A 318 16.89 -8.36 23.83
N LEU A 319 15.86 -7.99 23.07
CA LEU A 319 15.45 -6.58 22.90
C LEU A 319 15.12 -5.91 24.25
N ASP A 320 14.46 -6.61 25.17
CA ASP A 320 14.10 -6.08 26.49
C ASP A 320 15.33 -5.77 27.36
N GLU A 321 16.33 -6.66 27.34
CA GLU A 321 17.63 -6.45 27.98
C GLU A 321 18.35 -5.25 27.36
N LEU A 322 18.46 -5.21 26.03
CA LEU A 322 19.13 -4.12 25.31
C LEU A 322 18.49 -2.76 25.57
N LEU A 323 17.16 -2.66 25.53
CA LEU A 323 16.45 -1.40 25.81
C LEU A 323 16.54 -0.97 27.29
N THR A 324 16.78 -1.92 28.20
CA THR A 324 17.04 -1.60 29.61
C THR A 324 18.46 -1.05 29.81
N GLU A 325 19.45 -1.59 29.08
CA GLU A 325 20.85 -1.15 29.15
C GLU A 325 21.11 0.12 28.33
N LEU A 326 20.32 0.37 27.29
CA LEU A 326 20.40 1.52 26.37
C LEU A 326 19.10 2.35 26.44
N PRO A 327 18.90 3.14 27.52
CA PRO A 327 17.67 3.92 27.68
C PRO A 327 17.48 4.98 26.59
N GLU A 328 18.56 5.48 25.97
CA GLU A 328 18.50 6.38 24.82
C GLU A 328 17.91 5.69 23.58
N ALA A 329 18.28 4.42 23.32
CA ALA A 329 17.68 3.63 22.25
C ALA A 329 16.18 3.40 22.49
N ALA A 330 15.79 3.14 23.74
CA ALA A 330 14.38 2.99 24.11
C ALA A 330 13.58 4.26 23.83
N ALA A 331 14.12 5.44 24.13
CA ALA A 331 13.49 6.72 23.81
C ALA A 331 13.34 6.93 22.29
N VAL A 332 14.34 6.56 21.49
CA VAL A 332 14.28 6.64 20.02
C VAL A 332 13.17 5.75 19.46
N VAL A 333 13.02 4.52 19.97
CA VAL A 333 11.95 3.61 19.53
C VAL A 333 10.58 4.16 19.94
N GLU A 334 10.44 4.66 21.17
CA GLU A 334 9.19 5.25 21.67
C GLU A 334 8.77 6.48 20.83
N GLU A 335 9.72 7.31 20.39
CA GLU A 335 9.48 8.47 19.52
C GLU A 335 8.81 8.10 18.19
N GLN A 336 8.90 6.85 17.73
CA GLN A 336 8.27 6.43 16.47
C GLN A 336 6.74 6.21 16.60
N SER A 337 6.19 6.28 17.81
CA SER A 337 4.78 6.08 18.09
C SER A 337 3.91 7.24 17.58
N MET A 338 2.74 6.92 17.02
CA MET A 338 1.83 7.89 16.41
C MET A 338 0.78 8.45 17.38
N ALA A 339 -0.06 9.37 16.86
CA ALA A 339 -1.16 10.00 17.58
C ALA A 339 -0.68 10.79 18.80
N GLN A 340 0.42 11.53 18.62
CA GLN A 340 0.89 12.52 19.59
C GLN A 340 -0.02 13.76 19.54
N GLU A 341 -0.48 14.11 18.33
CA GLU A 341 -1.31 15.28 18.07
C GLU A 341 -2.58 14.94 17.26
N LYS A 342 -3.53 15.88 17.27
CA LYS A 342 -4.75 15.73 16.49
C LYS A 342 -4.46 15.82 14.97
N MET A 343 -4.75 14.73 14.25
CA MET A 343 -4.91 14.73 12.80
C MET A 343 -6.02 15.70 12.35
N LYS A 344 -5.63 16.81 11.71
CA LYS A 344 -6.59 17.85 11.25
C LYS A 344 -7.36 17.44 10.01
N ALA A 345 -6.70 16.81 9.05
CA ALA A 345 -7.36 16.22 7.89
C ALA A 345 -8.17 14.98 8.31
N PRO A 346 -9.25 14.62 7.61
CA PRO A 346 -9.86 13.31 7.79
C PRO A 346 -8.84 12.19 7.57
N LEU A 347 -8.93 11.12 8.36
CA LEU A 347 -8.09 9.93 8.27
C LEU A 347 -8.94 8.73 7.87
N TYR A 348 -8.49 8.00 6.86
CA TYR A 348 -8.94 6.65 6.55
C TYR A 348 -7.86 5.66 6.96
N LEU A 349 -8.07 5.04 8.12
CA LEU A 349 -7.22 3.99 8.64
C LEU A 349 -7.78 2.63 8.17
N TYR A 350 -6.94 1.70 7.74
CA TYR A 350 -7.39 0.37 7.35
C TYR A 350 -6.39 -0.72 7.67
N HIS A 351 -6.86 -1.96 7.80
CA HIS A 351 -5.99 -3.06 8.22
C HIS A 351 -6.49 -4.43 7.73
N GLY A 352 -5.55 -5.35 7.50
CA GLY A 352 -5.87 -6.75 7.22
C GLY A 352 -6.25 -7.49 8.50
N GLN A 353 -7.29 -8.31 8.47
CA GLN A 353 -7.69 -9.09 9.64
C GLN A 353 -6.71 -10.24 9.92
N ALA A 354 -6.08 -10.77 8.87
CA ALA A 354 -5.11 -11.84 8.95
C ALA A 354 -3.66 -11.35 8.87
N ASP A 355 -3.42 -10.07 9.16
CA ASP A 355 -2.11 -9.43 9.08
C ASP A 355 -1.08 -10.12 10.01
N GLU A 356 -0.11 -10.75 9.38
CA GLU A 356 0.92 -11.60 9.96
C GLU A 356 2.22 -10.83 10.25
N PHE A 357 2.34 -9.58 9.81
CA PHE A 357 3.52 -8.74 10.06
C PHE A 357 3.22 -7.64 11.06
N ILE A 358 2.06 -6.99 10.97
CA ILE A 358 1.68 -5.88 11.84
C ILE A 358 0.46 -6.28 12.67
N PRO A 359 0.56 -6.28 14.01
CA PRO A 359 -0.57 -6.62 14.86
C PRO A 359 -1.81 -5.74 14.60
N LEU A 360 -2.95 -6.37 14.34
CA LEU A 360 -4.23 -5.66 14.18
C LEU A 360 -4.61 -4.80 15.39
N ASP A 361 -4.21 -5.22 16.59
CA ASP A 361 -4.58 -4.56 17.83
C ASP A 361 -4.02 -3.14 17.93
N GLN A 362 -2.75 -2.91 17.56
CA GLN A 362 -2.17 -1.56 17.58
C GLN A 362 -2.86 -0.61 16.59
N ASN A 363 -3.37 -1.08 15.46
CA ASN A 363 -4.12 -0.24 14.51
C ASN A 363 -5.51 0.14 15.06
N TYR A 364 -6.18 -0.80 15.74
CA TYR A 364 -7.42 -0.47 16.44
C TYR A 364 -7.17 0.52 17.58
N ASP A 365 -6.05 0.39 18.30
CA ASP A 365 -5.69 1.33 19.37
C ASP A 365 -5.29 2.71 18.81
N LEU A 366 -4.59 2.78 17.68
CA LEU A 366 -4.31 4.02 16.95
C LEU A 366 -5.60 4.75 16.56
N LYS A 367 -6.59 4.03 15.99
CA LYS A 367 -7.93 4.58 15.74
C LYS A 367 -8.49 5.23 17.00
N ARG A 368 -8.45 4.51 18.14
CA ARG A 368 -9.00 4.98 19.41
C ARG A 368 -8.26 6.21 19.94
N GLN A 369 -6.94 6.27 19.80
CA GLN A 369 -6.11 7.41 20.21
C GLN A 369 -6.47 8.67 19.41
N TYR A 370 -6.45 8.61 18.08
CA TYR A 370 -6.86 9.74 17.23
C TYR A 370 -8.32 10.17 17.47
N CYS A 371 -9.24 9.23 17.67
CA CYS A 371 -10.62 9.58 18.01
C CYS A 371 -10.73 10.33 19.35
N ARG A 372 -9.91 9.97 20.36
CA ARG A 372 -9.86 10.69 21.65
C ARG A 372 -9.31 12.11 21.50
N LEU A 373 -8.37 12.31 20.56
CA LEU A 373 -7.85 13.64 20.18
C LEU A 373 -8.84 14.45 19.33
N GLY A 374 -9.98 13.87 18.95
CA GLY A 374 -11.02 14.54 18.17
C GLY A 374 -10.74 14.59 16.67
N SER A 375 -9.87 13.71 16.17
CA SER A 375 -9.67 13.48 14.73
C SER A 375 -10.88 12.80 14.10
N ASN A 376 -11.09 13.02 12.80
CA ASN A 376 -12.15 12.35 12.04
C ASN A 376 -11.59 11.08 11.41
N VAL A 377 -11.72 9.95 12.09
CA VAL A 377 -11.16 8.66 11.66
C VAL A 377 -12.24 7.77 11.09
N THR A 378 -12.00 7.25 9.89
CA THR A 378 -12.72 6.13 9.27
C THR A 378 -11.86 4.88 9.43
N PHE A 379 -12.41 3.75 9.89
CA PHE A 379 -11.65 2.50 10.02
C PHE A 379 -12.34 1.32 9.30
N ASP A 380 -11.68 0.75 8.31
CA ASP A 380 -12.15 -0.44 7.57
C ASP A 380 -11.23 -1.64 7.81
N LEU A 381 -11.83 -2.80 8.06
CA LEU A 381 -11.14 -4.07 8.26
C LEU A 381 -11.30 -4.96 7.03
N TYR A 382 -10.19 -5.37 6.44
CA TYR A 382 -10.15 -6.22 5.25
C TYR A 382 -10.01 -7.70 5.66
N PRO A 383 -10.76 -8.65 5.07
CA PRO A 383 -10.69 -10.07 5.40
C PRO A 383 -9.52 -10.76 4.67
N SER A 384 -8.33 -10.19 4.78
CA SER A 384 -7.12 -10.64 4.08
C SER A 384 -5.88 -10.42 4.95
N GLU A 385 -4.75 -10.99 4.54
CA GLU A 385 -3.46 -10.83 5.21
C GLU A 385 -2.73 -9.55 4.77
N HIS A 386 -1.47 -9.36 5.17
CA HIS A 386 -0.76 -8.09 5.00
C HIS A 386 -0.61 -7.68 3.52
N VAL A 387 -0.14 -8.58 2.66
CA VAL A 387 0.25 -8.26 1.28
C VAL A 387 -0.97 -8.03 0.37
N VAL A 388 -1.98 -8.89 0.45
CA VAL A 388 -3.23 -8.76 -0.30
C VAL A 388 -3.94 -7.47 0.06
N THR A 389 -4.02 -7.14 1.36
CA THR A 389 -4.75 -5.95 1.82
C THR A 389 -4.20 -4.67 1.19
N GLN A 390 -2.89 -4.61 0.92
CA GLN A 390 -2.22 -3.48 0.26
C GLN A 390 -2.88 -3.10 -1.08
N PHE A 391 -3.22 -4.10 -1.89
CA PHE A 391 -3.78 -3.90 -3.23
C PHE A 391 -5.32 -3.95 -3.23
N GLN A 392 -5.90 -4.79 -2.38
CA GLN A 392 -7.36 -4.90 -2.17
C GLN A 392 -7.97 -3.57 -1.72
N ALA A 393 -7.23 -2.77 -0.95
CA ALA A 393 -7.72 -1.51 -0.43
C ALA A 393 -7.82 -0.39 -1.49
N ALA A 394 -7.04 -0.46 -2.57
CA ALA A 394 -6.90 0.62 -3.55
C ALA A 394 -8.23 1.23 -4.05
N PRO A 395 -9.22 0.46 -4.55
CA PRO A 395 -10.47 1.05 -5.02
C PRO A 395 -11.24 1.80 -3.91
N PHE A 396 -11.23 1.28 -2.68
CA PHE A 396 -11.93 1.88 -1.54
C PHE A 396 -11.21 3.12 -1.00
N VAL A 397 -9.88 3.07 -0.93
CA VAL A 397 -9.04 4.21 -0.55
C VAL A 397 -9.26 5.35 -1.55
N LEU A 398 -9.17 5.04 -2.84
CA LEU A 398 -9.33 6.05 -3.89
C LEU A 398 -10.77 6.59 -3.92
N ASP A 399 -11.80 5.78 -3.71
CA ASP A 399 -13.18 6.26 -3.56
C ASP A 399 -13.37 7.18 -2.35
N TRP A 400 -12.71 6.86 -1.24
CA TRP A 400 -12.76 7.69 -0.04
C TRP A 400 -12.03 9.03 -0.24
N LEU A 401 -10.83 9.01 -0.83
CA LEU A 401 -10.04 10.19 -1.17
C LEU A 401 -10.75 11.04 -2.23
N ASP A 402 -11.30 10.44 -3.28
CA ASP A 402 -12.13 11.07 -4.30
C ASP A 402 -13.21 11.96 -3.69
N ASN A 403 -13.89 11.45 -2.66
CA ASN A 403 -14.93 12.19 -1.97
C ASN A 403 -14.36 13.42 -1.25
N ARG A 404 -13.15 13.35 -0.68
CA ARG A 404 -12.45 14.50 -0.07
C ARG A 404 -12.02 15.51 -1.14
N MET A 405 -11.45 15.02 -2.24
CA MET A 405 -11.08 15.82 -3.41
C MET A 405 -12.28 16.57 -4.00
N LYS A 406 -13.48 15.96 -3.95
CA LYS A 406 -14.76 16.59 -4.36
C LYS A 406 -15.38 17.50 -3.29
N GLY A 407 -14.82 17.53 -2.07
CA GLY A 407 -15.28 18.38 -0.97
C GLY A 407 -16.50 17.82 -0.21
N TYR A 408 -16.85 16.55 -0.40
CA TYR A 408 -17.89 15.93 0.41
C TYR A 408 -17.40 15.76 1.85
N PRO A 409 -18.25 15.89 2.88
CA PRO A 409 -17.90 15.62 4.27
C PRO A 409 -17.84 14.11 4.58
N THR A 410 -17.24 13.72 5.71
CA THR A 410 -17.24 12.33 6.23
C THR A 410 -17.56 12.35 7.72
N LEU A 411 -18.29 11.34 8.20
CA LEU A 411 -18.72 11.23 9.59
C LEU A 411 -17.86 10.26 10.43
N GLY A 412 -16.81 9.67 9.83
CA GLY A 412 -15.90 8.75 10.51
C GLY A 412 -16.59 7.49 11.09
N SER A 413 -15.83 6.70 11.86
CA SER A 413 -16.28 5.54 12.65
C SER A 413 -15.77 5.58 14.09
N CYS A 414 -15.45 6.77 14.61
CA CYS A 414 -15.08 6.96 16.02
C CYS A 414 -16.17 6.54 17.00
N ILE A 415 -17.45 6.66 16.61
CA ILE A 415 -18.58 6.14 17.36
C ILE A 415 -19.03 4.83 16.72
N THR A 416 -18.70 3.71 17.36
CA THR A 416 -19.08 2.36 16.92
C THR A 416 -19.48 1.52 18.14
N PHE A 417 -20.48 0.66 17.96
CA PHE A 417 -20.88 -0.36 18.95
C PHE A 417 -20.44 -1.77 18.54
N LYS A 418 -19.68 -1.88 17.44
CA LYS A 418 -19.11 -3.16 17.00
C LYS A 418 -18.06 -3.63 18.01
N PRO A 419 -17.93 -4.95 18.23
CA PRO A 419 -16.85 -5.47 19.07
C PRO A 419 -15.49 -5.10 18.48
N ARG A 420 -14.47 -5.05 19.34
CA ARG A 420 -13.07 -4.98 18.92
C ARG A 420 -12.82 -6.13 17.92
N PRO A 421 -12.23 -5.86 16.75
CA PRO A 421 -11.91 -6.92 15.82
C PRO A 421 -10.89 -7.88 16.44
N GLN A 422 -10.83 -9.10 15.93
CA GLN A 422 -9.90 -10.12 16.40
C GLN A 422 -9.04 -10.54 15.22
N SER A 423 -7.72 -10.63 15.44
CA SER A 423 -6.80 -11.11 14.42
C SER A 423 -7.13 -12.55 14.07
N THR A 424 -7.01 -12.86 12.78
CA THR A 424 -7.05 -14.21 12.22
C THR A 424 -5.70 -14.61 11.62
N ALA A 425 -4.64 -13.85 11.92
CA ALA A 425 -3.30 -14.16 11.44
C ALA A 425 -2.86 -15.54 11.94
N ASN A 426 -2.12 -16.24 11.10
CA ASN A 426 -1.43 -17.45 11.53
C ASN A 426 -0.40 -17.06 12.62
N PRO A 427 -0.24 -17.86 13.69
CA PRO A 427 0.70 -17.52 14.76
C PRO A 427 2.10 -17.31 14.19
N GLY A 428 2.81 -16.31 14.71
CA GLY A 428 4.16 -15.96 14.26
C GLY A 428 5.13 -17.14 14.35
N GLY A 429 5.92 -17.33 13.29
CA GLY A 429 6.93 -18.37 13.19
C GLY A 429 6.51 -19.59 12.35
N GLY A 430 7.44 -20.13 11.57
CA GLY A 430 7.23 -21.30 10.72
C GLY A 430 7.01 -20.94 9.25
N ASN A 431 6.05 -21.59 8.61
CA ASN A 431 5.79 -21.38 7.18
C ASN A 431 5.00 -20.09 6.97
N PHE A 432 5.35 -19.33 5.93
CA PHE A 432 4.60 -18.16 5.52
C PHE A 432 3.35 -18.59 4.73
N ILE A 433 2.20 -18.57 5.40
CA ILE A 433 0.91 -19.02 4.84
C ILE A 433 0.03 -17.82 4.47
N VAL A 434 -0.38 -17.75 3.20
CA VAL A 434 -1.40 -16.83 2.69
C VAL A 434 -2.70 -17.61 2.47
N SER A 435 -3.74 -17.24 3.22
CA SER A 435 -5.04 -17.91 3.20
C SER A 435 -6.11 -17.09 2.49
N LEU A 436 -6.84 -17.76 1.59
CA LEU A 436 -8.07 -17.28 0.96
C LEU A 436 -9.25 -17.99 1.64
N ASP A 437 -10.09 -17.24 2.35
CA ASP A 437 -11.26 -17.80 3.04
C ASP A 437 -12.57 -17.40 2.34
N GLU A 438 -13.17 -18.35 1.62
CA GLU A 438 -14.45 -18.20 0.92
C GLU A 438 -14.49 -16.98 -0.03
N TRP A 439 -13.38 -16.72 -0.71
CA TRP A 439 -13.29 -15.61 -1.65
C TRP A 439 -14.24 -15.79 -2.84
N PRO A 440 -14.90 -14.72 -3.31
CA PRO A 440 -15.74 -14.76 -4.51
C PRO A 440 -15.04 -15.40 -5.72
N LEU A 441 -15.67 -16.43 -6.28
CA LEU A 441 -15.22 -17.11 -7.51
C LEU A 441 -16.17 -16.76 -8.65
N THR A 442 -15.71 -15.94 -9.59
CA THR A 442 -16.40 -15.71 -10.86
C THR A 442 -15.82 -16.64 -11.91
N ALA A 443 -16.66 -17.43 -12.56
CA ALA A 443 -16.18 -18.39 -13.54
C ALA A 443 -17.13 -18.50 -14.73
N SER A 444 -16.54 -18.62 -15.92
CA SER A 444 -17.24 -18.85 -17.17
C SER A 444 -16.62 -20.02 -17.92
N MET A 445 -17.47 -20.70 -18.68
CA MET A 445 -17.08 -21.85 -19.47
C MET A 445 -17.79 -21.85 -20.81
N HIS A 446 -17.00 -21.79 -21.88
CA HIS A 446 -17.51 -21.89 -23.23
C HIS A 446 -17.52 -23.36 -23.68
N LEU A 447 -18.72 -23.87 -23.90
CA LEU A 447 -18.98 -25.22 -24.39
C LEU A 447 -18.87 -25.26 -25.92
N LYS A 448 -17.75 -25.76 -26.44
CA LYS A 448 -17.39 -25.74 -27.87
C LYS A 448 -18.43 -26.39 -28.77
N SER A 449 -18.92 -27.58 -28.41
CA SER A 449 -19.90 -28.31 -29.23
C SER A 449 -21.26 -27.60 -29.31
N LEU A 450 -21.56 -26.74 -28.33
CA LEU A 450 -22.80 -25.98 -28.23
C LEU A 450 -22.66 -24.51 -28.63
N ASP A 451 -21.42 -24.04 -28.82
CA ASP A 451 -21.06 -22.64 -29.02
C ASP A 451 -21.75 -21.70 -28.01
N GLN A 452 -21.72 -22.10 -26.72
CA GLN A 452 -22.46 -21.42 -25.65
C GLN A 452 -21.63 -21.29 -24.38
N THR A 453 -21.73 -20.14 -23.73
CA THR A 453 -21.06 -19.89 -22.45
C THR A 453 -22.00 -20.12 -21.27
N VAL A 454 -21.53 -20.91 -20.31
CA VAL A 454 -22.17 -21.14 -19.02
C VAL A 454 -21.37 -20.42 -17.95
N ASN A 455 -22.05 -19.64 -17.11
CA ASN A 455 -21.43 -18.94 -15.99
C ASN A 455 -21.79 -19.62 -14.68
N LEU A 456 -20.84 -19.68 -13.75
CA LEU A 456 -21.10 -20.10 -12.38
C LEU A 456 -21.98 -19.06 -11.65
N PRO A 457 -22.74 -19.48 -10.63
CA PRO A 457 -23.55 -18.55 -9.84
C PRO A 457 -22.65 -17.61 -9.04
N LYS A 458 -23.11 -16.37 -8.83
CA LYS A 458 -22.38 -15.33 -8.06
C LYS A 458 -22.04 -15.70 -6.61
N LYS A 459 -22.69 -16.74 -6.07
CA LYS A 459 -22.43 -17.26 -4.71
C LYS A 459 -21.33 -18.33 -4.67
N SER A 460 -20.65 -18.57 -5.79
CA SER A 460 -19.53 -19.49 -5.82
C SER A 460 -18.34 -18.88 -5.09
N THR A 461 -17.61 -19.71 -4.35
CA THR A 461 -16.44 -19.29 -3.59
C THR A 461 -15.26 -20.22 -3.82
N PHE A 462 -14.06 -19.70 -3.55
CA PHE A 462 -12.81 -20.44 -3.56
C PHE A 462 -12.11 -20.21 -2.22
N SER A 463 -11.57 -21.28 -1.63
CA SER A 463 -10.72 -21.20 -0.45
C SER A 463 -9.41 -21.90 -0.75
N ALA A 464 -8.29 -21.35 -0.28
CA ALA A 464 -6.98 -21.96 -0.43
C ALA A 464 -6.02 -21.51 0.65
N ASP A 465 -5.16 -22.41 1.09
CA ASP A 465 -3.96 -22.10 1.86
C ASP A 465 -2.75 -22.23 0.94
N THR A 466 -1.98 -21.16 0.87
CA THR A 466 -0.79 -21.06 0.03
C THR A 466 0.42 -20.93 0.94
N ASP A 467 1.29 -21.92 0.92
CA ASP A 467 2.53 -21.94 1.69
C ASP A 467 3.67 -21.41 0.81
N MET A 468 4.05 -20.15 1.05
CA MET A 468 5.09 -19.46 0.30
C MET A 468 6.48 -20.04 0.59
N THR A 469 6.68 -20.62 1.78
CA THR A 469 7.94 -21.24 2.19
C THR A 469 8.11 -22.61 1.54
N ALA A 470 7.08 -23.46 1.62
CA ALA A 470 7.09 -24.80 1.04
C ALA A 470 6.77 -24.81 -0.46
N GLN A 471 6.36 -23.66 -1.01
CA GLN A 471 5.96 -23.48 -2.41
C GLN A 471 4.78 -24.38 -2.81
N THR A 472 3.82 -24.55 -1.91
CA THR A 472 2.64 -25.40 -2.12
C THR A 472 1.35 -24.59 -2.07
N LEU A 473 0.35 -25.03 -2.85
CA LEU A 473 -1.00 -24.50 -2.82
C LEU A 473 -1.97 -25.66 -2.61
N ASP A 474 -2.85 -25.53 -1.61
CA ASP A 474 -3.93 -26.47 -1.33
C ASP A 474 -5.25 -25.70 -1.22
N GLY A 475 -6.23 -26.07 -2.05
CA GLY A 475 -7.49 -25.33 -2.13
C GLY A 475 -8.71 -26.14 -2.50
N THR A 476 -9.85 -25.48 -2.48
CA THR A 476 -11.15 -26.06 -2.83
C THR A 476 -12.10 -24.98 -3.32
N MET A 477 -13.15 -25.39 -4.02
CA MET A 477 -14.20 -24.50 -4.49
C MET A 477 -15.56 -24.94 -3.96
N THR A 478 -16.43 -23.98 -3.68
CA THR A 478 -17.84 -24.22 -3.39
C THR A 478 -18.70 -23.60 -4.47
N VAL A 479 -19.46 -24.43 -5.19
CA VAL A 479 -20.36 -23.99 -6.26
C VAL A 479 -21.78 -24.46 -5.93
N PRO A 480 -22.69 -23.54 -5.57
CA PRO A 480 -24.09 -23.89 -5.39
C PRO A 480 -24.72 -24.47 -6.66
N ASP A 481 -25.67 -25.38 -6.52
CA ASP A 481 -26.52 -25.79 -7.64
C ASP A 481 -27.13 -24.57 -8.34
N PHE A 482 -27.13 -24.57 -9.66
CA PHE A 482 -27.64 -23.45 -10.44
C PHE A 482 -28.38 -23.93 -11.69
N SER A 483 -29.17 -23.04 -12.28
CA SER A 483 -29.85 -23.28 -13.54
C SER A 483 -29.30 -22.37 -14.62
N THR A 484 -29.12 -22.92 -15.80
CA THR A 484 -28.73 -22.17 -17.01
C THR A 484 -29.58 -22.61 -18.19
N LYS A 485 -29.64 -21.77 -19.22
CA LYS A 485 -30.30 -22.14 -20.48
C LYS A 485 -29.28 -22.70 -21.46
N LEU A 486 -29.53 -23.90 -21.98
CA LEU A 486 -28.75 -24.50 -23.04
C LEU A 486 -29.61 -24.72 -24.28
N ASN A 487 -29.14 -24.26 -25.43
CA ASN A 487 -29.76 -24.49 -26.73
C ASN A 487 -29.18 -25.76 -27.35
N ILE A 488 -29.89 -26.89 -27.21
CA ILE A 488 -29.44 -28.20 -27.72
C ILE A 488 -30.15 -28.56 -29.04
N VAL A 489 -31.38 -28.05 -29.22
CA VAL A 489 -32.20 -28.00 -30.45
C VAL A 489 -33.28 -26.94 -30.22
N LEU A 490 -33.79 -26.89 -28.98
CA LEU A 490 -34.63 -25.86 -28.40
C LEU A 490 -34.01 -25.40 -27.06
N PRO A 491 -34.37 -24.20 -26.56
CA PRO A 491 -33.85 -23.70 -25.28
C PRO A 491 -34.38 -24.54 -24.12
N LEU A 492 -33.50 -25.20 -23.39
CA LEU A 492 -33.82 -25.99 -22.20
C LEU A 492 -33.29 -25.30 -20.95
N ASP A 493 -34.11 -25.28 -19.90
CA ASP A 493 -33.67 -24.94 -18.55
C ASP A 493 -32.96 -26.18 -17.97
N VAL A 494 -31.65 -26.07 -17.74
CA VAL A 494 -30.78 -27.16 -17.29
C VAL A 494 -30.30 -26.84 -15.88
N LYS A 495 -30.55 -27.74 -14.93
CA LYS A 495 -30.03 -27.65 -13.57
C LYS A 495 -28.69 -28.36 -13.48
N LEU A 496 -27.65 -27.62 -13.13
CA LEU A 496 -26.27 -28.08 -13.04
C LEU A 496 -25.80 -28.11 -11.58
N SER A 497 -24.89 -29.03 -11.31
CA SER A 497 -24.13 -29.15 -10.07
C SER A 497 -22.68 -29.35 -10.46
N VAL A 498 -21.79 -28.53 -9.90
CA VAL A 498 -20.33 -28.66 -10.05
C VAL A 498 -19.79 -28.92 -8.66
N LYS A 499 -19.08 -30.04 -8.48
CA LYS A 499 -18.53 -30.42 -7.17
C LYS A 499 -17.04 -30.68 -7.30
N PRO A 500 -16.22 -30.23 -6.33
CA PRO A 500 -14.81 -30.62 -6.30
C PRO A 500 -14.72 -32.14 -6.19
N ALA A 501 -13.95 -32.75 -7.07
CA ALA A 501 -13.73 -34.21 -7.09
C ALA A 501 -12.54 -34.62 -6.21
N GLN A 502 -11.58 -33.72 -6.07
CA GLN A 502 -10.42 -33.81 -5.16
C GLN A 502 -9.95 -32.40 -4.80
N ALA A 503 -9.02 -32.30 -3.85
CA ALA A 503 -8.39 -31.03 -3.51
C ALA A 503 -7.69 -30.41 -4.73
N THR A 504 -7.72 -29.09 -4.80
CA THR A 504 -6.96 -28.32 -5.78
C THR A 504 -5.54 -28.21 -5.24
N ASN A 505 -4.58 -28.79 -5.94
CA ASN A 505 -3.19 -28.82 -5.50
C ASN A 505 -2.30 -28.20 -6.57
N GLY A 506 -1.26 -27.50 -6.12
CA GLY A 506 -0.32 -26.83 -7.01
C GLY A 506 0.94 -26.37 -6.30
N THR A 507 1.75 -25.63 -7.05
CA THR A 507 2.95 -24.95 -6.58
C THR A 507 2.79 -23.45 -6.74
N VAL A 508 3.37 -22.70 -5.80
CA VAL A 508 3.43 -21.25 -5.83
C VAL A 508 4.89 -20.80 -5.71
N GLN A 509 5.27 -19.75 -6.43
CA GLN A 509 6.57 -19.12 -6.30
C GLN A 509 6.42 -17.61 -6.39
N LEU A 510 7.17 -16.88 -5.57
CA LEU A 510 7.33 -15.43 -5.65
C LEU A 510 8.82 -15.15 -5.85
N ASP A 511 9.17 -14.43 -6.92
CA ASP A 511 10.55 -14.05 -7.19
C ASP A 511 10.93 -12.70 -6.58
N ASN A 512 12.22 -12.34 -6.71
CA ASN A 512 12.76 -11.10 -6.13
C ASN A 512 12.23 -9.81 -6.79
N ASN A 513 11.53 -9.91 -7.91
CA ASN A 513 10.88 -8.77 -8.59
C ASN A 513 9.38 -8.68 -8.26
N GLY A 514 8.89 -9.49 -7.31
CA GLY A 514 7.48 -9.52 -6.95
C GLY A 514 6.60 -10.21 -8.00
N ILE A 515 7.17 -11.07 -8.85
CA ILE A 515 6.39 -11.87 -9.81
C ILE A 515 5.95 -13.18 -9.16
N LEU A 516 4.63 -13.34 -9.07
CA LEU A 516 3.95 -14.51 -8.58
C LEU A 516 3.70 -15.50 -9.73
N SER A 517 4.10 -16.76 -9.53
CA SER A 517 3.81 -17.88 -10.42
C SER A 517 3.02 -18.96 -9.69
N ILE A 518 1.91 -19.39 -10.27
CA ILE A 518 1.05 -20.46 -9.75
C ILE A 518 0.87 -21.50 -10.86
N SER A 519 1.13 -22.76 -10.56
CA SER A 519 0.86 -23.90 -11.43
C SER A 519 0.16 -25.00 -10.64
N GLY A 520 -0.93 -25.57 -11.15
CA GLY A 520 -1.70 -26.57 -10.42
C GLY A 520 -2.87 -27.11 -11.22
N ASN A 521 -3.72 -27.88 -10.55
CA ASN A 521 -4.96 -28.38 -11.16
C ASN A 521 -6.11 -28.37 -10.16
N ALA A 522 -7.25 -27.83 -10.58
CA ALA A 522 -8.53 -28.06 -9.93
C ALA A 522 -9.26 -29.21 -10.64
N TYR A 523 -10.02 -30.00 -9.88
CA TYR A 523 -10.77 -31.13 -10.43
C TYR A 523 -12.23 -31.07 -10.00
N ALA A 524 -13.15 -31.16 -10.95
CA ALA A 524 -14.57 -31.12 -10.64
C ALA A 524 -15.39 -32.16 -11.40
N ASP A 525 -16.37 -32.73 -10.72
CA ASP A 525 -17.45 -33.50 -11.32
C ASP A 525 -18.58 -32.56 -11.74
N ILE A 526 -19.03 -32.72 -12.98
CA ILE A 526 -20.12 -31.90 -13.54
C ILE A 526 -21.33 -32.79 -13.74
N THR A 527 -22.42 -32.43 -13.07
CA THR A 527 -23.67 -33.19 -13.08
C THR A 527 -24.82 -32.35 -13.63
N VAL A 528 -25.52 -32.90 -14.62
CA VAL A 528 -26.82 -32.42 -15.08
C VAL A 528 -27.91 -33.08 -14.24
N LYS A 529 -28.43 -32.36 -13.25
CA LYS A 529 -29.45 -32.85 -12.31
C LYS A 529 -30.84 -32.94 -12.93
N SER A 530 -31.17 -31.99 -13.81
CA SER A 530 -32.42 -32.04 -14.58
C SER A 530 -32.29 -31.17 -15.82
N ALA A 531 -33.12 -31.45 -16.82
CA ALA A 531 -33.34 -30.56 -17.95
C ALA A 531 -34.81 -30.63 -18.38
N GLY A 532 -35.31 -29.52 -18.89
CA GLY A 532 -36.69 -29.42 -19.33
C GLY A 532 -37.08 -28.02 -19.75
N ILE A 533 -38.38 -27.79 -19.91
CA ILE A 533 -38.94 -26.49 -20.32
C ILE A 533 -39.80 -25.98 -19.18
N SER A 534 -39.42 -24.83 -18.60
CA SER A 534 -40.17 -24.21 -17.51
C SER A 534 -40.42 -25.20 -16.35
N PHE A 535 -41.67 -25.41 -15.95
CA PHE A 535 -42.05 -26.28 -14.84
C PHE A 535 -41.92 -27.79 -15.12
N PHE A 536 -41.80 -28.21 -16.39
CA PHE A 536 -41.64 -29.63 -16.73
C PHE A 536 -40.16 -29.98 -16.80
N GLN A 537 -39.60 -30.46 -15.68
CA GLN A 537 -38.20 -30.85 -15.53
C GLN A 537 -38.08 -32.37 -15.45
N ILE A 538 -37.25 -32.97 -16.30
CA ILE A 538 -36.93 -34.39 -16.22
C ILE A 538 -35.63 -34.51 -15.39
N PRO A 539 -35.66 -35.19 -14.23
CA PRO A 539 -34.46 -35.40 -13.45
C PRO A 539 -33.58 -36.47 -14.09
N PHE A 540 -32.26 -36.26 -14.07
CA PHE A 540 -31.27 -37.25 -14.45
C PHE A 540 -30.12 -37.24 -13.44
N GLY A 541 -29.42 -38.37 -13.30
CA GLY A 541 -28.15 -38.45 -12.55
C GLY A 541 -26.94 -38.33 -13.47
N CYS A 542 -27.09 -37.59 -14.58
CA CYS A 542 -26.13 -37.54 -15.67
C CYS A 542 -24.89 -36.78 -15.22
N GLN A 543 -23.73 -37.43 -15.18
CA GLN A 543 -22.50 -36.83 -14.68
C GLN A 543 -21.32 -37.21 -15.57
N THR A 544 -20.25 -36.43 -15.50
CA THR A 544 -18.97 -36.76 -16.14
C THR A 544 -18.46 -38.13 -15.69
N GLU A 545 -17.90 -38.91 -16.62
CA GLU A 545 -17.45 -40.28 -16.35
C GLU A 545 -16.23 -40.31 -15.40
N SER A 546 -15.36 -39.32 -15.54
CA SER A 546 -14.26 -38.99 -14.63
C SER A 546 -14.33 -37.51 -14.25
N ALA A 547 -13.55 -37.10 -13.26
CA ALA A 547 -13.39 -35.69 -12.94
C ALA A 547 -12.82 -34.92 -14.15
N VAL A 548 -13.30 -33.69 -14.35
CA VAL A 548 -12.73 -32.75 -15.32
C VAL A 548 -11.55 -32.05 -14.66
N ALA A 549 -10.39 -32.07 -15.32
CA ALA A 549 -9.22 -31.32 -14.88
C ALA A 549 -9.26 -29.89 -15.43
N PHE A 550 -8.98 -28.93 -14.57
CA PHE A 550 -8.79 -27.52 -14.92
C PHE A 550 -7.40 -27.11 -14.50
N PRO A 551 -6.45 -27.03 -15.45
CA PRO A 551 -5.14 -26.47 -15.17
C PRO A 551 -5.28 -25.07 -14.57
N LEU A 552 -4.48 -24.74 -13.58
CA LEU A 552 -4.42 -23.42 -12.98
C LEU A 552 -3.02 -22.89 -13.25
N GLU A 553 -2.90 -22.03 -14.26
CA GLU A 553 -1.63 -21.41 -14.62
C GLU A 553 -1.77 -19.89 -14.51
N PHE A 554 -0.91 -19.27 -13.73
CA PHE A 554 -0.84 -17.82 -13.58
C PHE A 554 0.62 -17.39 -13.44
N THR A 555 1.01 -16.34 -14.15
CA THR A 555 2.25 -15.62 -13.94
C THR A 555 1.96 -14.13 -14.08
N GLY A 556 2.25 -13.36 -13.05
CA GLY A 556 1.96 -11.93 -13.00
C GLY A 556 2.47 -11.29 -11.72
N PRO A 557 2.27 -9.98 -11.54
CA PRO A 557 2.70 -9.31 -10.32
C PRO A 557 1.92 -9.83 -9.10
N VAL A 558 2.56 -9.83 -7.93
CA VAL A 558 1.93 -10.23 -6.66
C VAL A 558 0.66 -9.43 -6.35
N SER A 559 0.57 -8.19 -6.84
CA SER A 559 -0.60 -7.33 -6.74
C SER A 559 -1.89 -7.94 -7.28
N SER A 560 -1.78 -8.89 -8.23
CA SER A 560 -2.93 -9.61 -8.80
C SER A 560 -3.75 -10.39 -7.76
N LEU A 561 -3.14 -10.74 -6.62
CA LEU A 561 -3.85 -11.38 -5.49
C LEU A 561 -4.87 -10.42 -4.85
N GLY A 562 -4.56 -9.13 -4.76
CA GLY A 562 -5.39 -8.14 -4.06
C GLY A 562 -6.18 -7.22 -4.98
N ASP A 563 -5.71 -6.93 -6.19
CA ASP A 563 -6.41 -6.01 -7.11
C ASP A 563 -7.58 -6.68 -7.89
N GLY A 564 -7.79 -7.98 -7.65
CA GLY A 564 -8.84 -8.78 -8.29
C GLY A 564 -8.50 -9.28 -9.69
N GLN A 565 -7.25 -9.19 -10.13
CA GLN A 565 -6.80 -9.68 -11.45
C GLN A 565 -6.34 -11.14 -11.46
N LEU A 566 -6.35 -11.86 -10.33
CA LEU A 566 -6.04 -13.30 -10.28
C LEU A 566 -7.02 -14.12 -11.13
N THR A 567 -6.63 -14.35 -12.38
CA THR A 567 -7.47 -14.98 -13.40
C THR A 567 -6.75 -16.13 -14.07
N PHE A 568 -7.33 -17.33 -13.96
CA PHE A 568 -6.87 -18.54 -14.62
C PHE A 568 -7.69 -18.74 -15.90
N THR A 569 -7.02 -18.89 -17.04
CA THR A 569 -7.69 -19.15 -18.31
C THR A 569 -7.04 -20.31 -19.05
N GLY A 570 -7.82 -21.05 -19.82
CA GLY A 570 -7.27 -22.13 -20.61
C GLY A 570 -8.30 -22.95 -21.34
N THR A 571 -7.88 -24.13 -21.79
CA THR A 571 -8.75 -25.12 -22.43
C THR A 571 -8.73 -26.43 -21.66
N THR A 572 -9.86 -27.13 -21.65
CA THR A 572 -9.99 -28.45 -21.05
C THR A 572 -10.77 -29.40 -21.97
N SER A 573 -10.80 -30.67 -21.60
CA SER A 573 -11.60 -31.70 -22.25
C SER A 573 -12.59 -32.28 -21.25
N PHE A 574 -13.86 -32.30 -21.65
CA PHE A 574 -14.88 -32.95 -20.85
C PHE A 574 -14.90 -34.45 -21.19
N PRO A 575 -14.81 -35.35 -20.22
CA PRO A 575 -14.95 -36.77 -20.47
C PRO A 575 -16.40 -37.08 -20.87
N ALA A 576 -16.64 -38.31 -21.35
CA ALA A 576 -17.97 -38.76 -21.69
C ALA A 576 -18.93 -38.60 -20.49
N MET A 577 -20.22 -38.45 -20.78
CA MET A 577 -21.24 -38.42 -19.74
C MET A 577 -21.69 -39.86 -19.43
N LYS A 578 -21.99 -40.15 -18.17
CA LYS A 578 -22.56 -41.42 -17.69
C LYS A 578 -23.84 -41.20 -16.91
N ASN A 579 -24.63 -42.26 -16.73
CA ASN A 579 -25.87 -42.27 -15.96
C ASN A 579 -26.97 -41.31 -16.48
N CYS A 580 -26.95 -40.99 -17.78
CA CYS A 580 -27.93 -40.10 -18.41
C CYS A 580 -29.15 -40.84 -19.00
N GLY A 581 -29.30 -42.14 -18.72
CA GLY A 581 -30.37 -42.99 -19.27
C GLY A 581 -30.31 -43.07 -20.79
N LEU A 582 -31.48 -42.97 -21.45
CA LEU A 582 -31.60 -43.02 -22.92
C LEU A 582 -30.90 -41.84 -23.63
N PHE A 583 -30.51 -40.78 -22.92
CA PHE A 583 -29.91 -39.57 -23.48
C PHE A 583 -28.38 -39.54 -23.38
N ASN A 584 -27.73 -40.63 -22.95
CA ASN A 584 -26.29 -40.67 -22.72
C ASN A 584 -25.44 -40.29 -23.94
N GLY A 585 -25.78 -40.82 -25.12
CA GLY A 585 -25.10 -40.47 -26.36
C GLY A 585 -25.25 -38.99 -26.70
N LEU A 586 -26.46 -38.45 -26.57
CA LEU A 586 -26.75 -37.05 -26.87
C LEU A 586 -25.95 -36.10 -25.96
N PHE A 587 -26.02 -36.28 -24.63
CA PHE A 587 -25.27 -35.44 -23.69
C PHE A 587 -23.76 -35.57 -23.87
N THR A 588 -23.26 -36.78 -24.15
CA THR A 588 -21.85 -36.98 -24.45
C THR A 588 -21.42 -36.20 -25.70
N THR A 589 -22.19 -36.27 -26.81
CA THR A 589 -21.85 -35.53 -28.03
C THR A 589 -21.86 -34.02 -27.85
N LEU A 590 -22.75 -33.49 -27.00
CA LEU A 590 -22.96 -32.05 -26.86
C LEU A 590 -22.14 -31.40 -25.76
N MET A 591 -21.81 -32.13 -24.70
CA MET A 591 -21.11 -31.57 -23.53
C MET A 591 -19.68 -32.09 -23.40
N SER A 592 -19.34 -33.22 -24.01
CA SER A 592 -18.02 -33.83 -23.89
C SER A 592 -17.09 -33.48 -25.06
N GLY A 593 -15.81 -33.75 -24.87
CA GLY A 593 -14.76 -33.55 -25.87
C GLY A 593 -13.83 -32.38 -25.56
N PRO A 594 -12.75 -32.25 -26.34
CA PRO A 594 -11.68 -31.27 -26.11
C PRO A 594 -12.05 -29.87 -26.60
N GLY A 595 -11.37 -28.87 -26.03
CA GLY A 595 -11.44 -27.48 -26.47
C GLY A 595 -12.55 -26.68 -25.79
N GLN A 596 -13.04 -27.13 -24.63
CA GLN A 596 -13.88 -26.31 -23.76
C GLN A 596 -12.99 -25.21 -23.18
N GLN A 597 -13.36 -23.94 -23.36
CA GLN A 597 -12.58 -22.83 -22.82
C GLN A 597 -13.13 -22.45 -21.45
N TYR A 598 -12.26 -22.16 -20.49
CA TYR A 598 -12.65 -21.68 -19.18
C TYR A 598 -11.90 -20.39 -18.82
N SER A 599 -12.54 -19.59 -17.97
CA SER A 599 -11.94 -18.44 -17.31
C SER A 599 -12.48 -18.38 -15.89
N PHE A 600 -11.58 -18.43 -14.91
CA PHE A 600 -11.87 -18.38 -13.48
C PHE A 600 -11.14 -17.19 -12.89
N ASN A 601 -11.88 -16.33 -12.19
CA ASN A 601 -11.34 -15.19 -11.47
C ASN A 601 -11.71 -15.34 -10.00
N VAL A 602 -10.69 -15.24 -9.15
CA VAL A 602 -10.82 -15.25 -7.69
C VAL A 602 -10.50 -13.84 -7.23
N ALA A 603 -11.46 -13.17 -6.59
CA ALA A 603 -11.32 -11.78 -6.20
C ALA A 603 -11.47 -11.63 -4.68
N PRO A 604 -10.74 -10.70 -4.04
CA PRO A 604 -10.84 -10.50 -2.61
C PRO A 604 -12.22 -9.97 -2.20
N PRO A 605 -12.71 -10.30 -0.98
CA PRO A 605 -13.99 -9.81 -0.49
C PRO A 605 -13.94 -8.31 -0.17
N GLU A 606 -15.10 -7.66 -0.05
CA GLU A 606 -15.18 -6.27 0.40
C GLU A 606 -14.79 -6.13 1.90
N PRO A 607 -14.21 -4.99 2.32
CA PRO A 607 -13.92 -4.73 3.71
C PRO A 607 -15.19 -4.52 4.55
N LYS A 608 -15.04 -4.63 5.86
CA LYS A 608 -16.08 -4.30 6.84
C LYS A 608 -15.70 -3.04 7.62
N ARG A 609 -16.54 -2.01 7.54
CA ARG A 609 -16.48 -0.82 8.42
C ARG A 609 -16.53 -1.23 9.87
N ASN A 610 -15.52 -0.86 10.66
CA ASN A 610 -15.48 -1.14 12.09
C ASN A 610 -15.55 0.13 12.92
#